data_AF-A0A4Y7Q6F0-F1
#
_entry.id   AF-A0A4Y7Q6F0-F1
#
_cell.length_a   1.000
_cell.length_b   1.000
_cell.length_c   1.000
_cell.angle_alpha   90.00
_cell.angle_beta   90.00
_cell.angle_gamma   90.00
#
_symmetry.space_group_name_H-M   'P 1'
#
loop_
_entity.id
_entity.type
_entity.pdbx_description
1 polymer ?
#
loop_
_entity_poly.entity_id
_entity_poly.type
_entity_poly.pdbx_seq_one_letter_code
_entity_poly.pdbx_strand_id
1 'polypeptide(L)'
;MVVRWSSTCMMLVRAVQLRPFMENFIFELARSESDKNKSKKLYDLILTDDEWDRVELMKKILACASRSQQAFSSDTHPTLAKAIPAIEGLHRSWEKRSTDDRYAPFHHALLAGMDKINKYYERTEDSDAYIFSMILDPAQDMAEEIFSRRWKDLSGELR
;
A
#
# COMPACT_ATOMS: atom_id res chain seq x y z
N MET A 1 -2.85 18.97 -11.19
CA MET A 1 -3.34 18.67 -9.82
C MET A 1 -2.75 17.33 -9.43
N VAL A 2 -1.82 17.25 -8.47
CA VAL A 2 -1.18 15.98 -8.10
C VAL A 2 -2.18 15.18 -7.28
N VAL A 3 -2.69 14.07 -7.83
CA VAL A 3 -3.62 13.21 -7.11
C VAL A 3 -2.84 12.51 -6.00
N ARG A 4 -3.25 12.70 -4.75
CA ARG A 4 -2.56 12.14 -3.57
C ARG A 4 -3.17 10.79 -3.19
N TRP A 5 -2.80 9.73 -3.90
CA TRP A 5 -3.39 8.40 -3.75
C TRP A 5 -3.18 7.78 -2.35
N SER A 6 -2.16 8.25 -1.62
CA SER A 6 -1.86 7.82 -0.24
C SER A 6 -2.38 8.75 0.86
N SER A 7 -3.32 9.65 0.56
CA SER A 7 -3.82 10.65 1.52
C SER A 7 -4.30 10.04 2.84
N THR A 8 -5.13 8.99 2.79
CA THR A 8 -5.63 8.30 3.99
C THR A 8 -4.50 7.66 4.79
N CYS A 9 -3.53 7.00 4.13
CA CYS A 9 -2.38 6.43 4.82
C CYS A 9 -1.58 7.50 5.56
N MET A 10 -1.27 8.61 4.88
CA MET A 10 -0.51 9.73 5.46
C MET A 10 -1.27 10.43 6.59
N MET A 11 -2.60 10.54 6.46
CA MET A 11 -3.47 11.04 7.51
C MET A 11 -3.36 10.17 8.77
N LEU A 12 -3.46 8.84 8.65
CA LEU A 12 -3.34 7.94 9.81
C LEU A 12 -1.94 7.96 10.43
N VAL A 13 -0.89 7.98 9.61
CA VAL A 13 0.50 8.15 10.10
C VAL A 13 0.61 9.42 10.95
N ARG A 14 0.04 10.53 10.45
CA ARG A 14 0.07 11.80 11.17
C ARG A 14 -0.80 11.80 12.43
N ALA A 15 -1.99 11.20 12.36
CA ALA A 15 -2.90 11.09 13.49
C ALA A 15 -2.27 10.32 14.65
N VAL A 16 -1.62 9.18 14.36
CA VAL A 16 -0.87 8.42 15.37
C VAL A 16 0.24 9.26 16.01
N GLN A 17 1.05 9.95 15.20
CA GLN A 17 2.13 10.80 15.72
C GLN A 17 1.62 11.95 16.60
N LEU A 18 0.44 12.47 16.30
CA LEU A 18 -0.17 13.59 16.99
C LEU A 18 -1.20 13.19 18.04
N ARG A 19 -1.36 11.89 18.33
CA ARG A 19 -2.33 11.36 19.28
C ARG A 19 -2.47 12.20 20.57
N PRO A 20 -1.40 12.46 21.36
CA PRO A 20 -1.55 13.20 22.62
C PRO A 20 -2.03 14.64 22.43
N PHE A 21 -1.64 15.27 21.32
CA PHE A 21 -2.07 16.64 20.99
C PHE A 21 -3.52 16.67 20.51
N MET A 22 -3.94 15.67 19.74
CA MET A 22 -5.31 15.53 19.28
C MET A 22 -6.26 15.28 20.44
N GLU A 23 -5.91 14.36 21.34
CA GLU A 23 -6.71 14.07 22.53
C GLU A 23 -6.83 15.30 23.43
N ASN A 24 -5.72 16.01 23.69
CA ASN A 24 -5.74 17.24 24.47
C ASN A 24 -6.58 18.34 23.78
N PHE A 25 -6.46 18.49 22.47
CA PHE A 25 -7.24 19.47 21.70
C PHE A 25 -8.74 19.17 21.78
N ILE A 26 -9.15 17.92 21.57
CA ILE A 26 -10.56 17.52 21.66
C ILE A 26 -11.08 17.70 23.09
N PHE A 27 -10.27 17.35 24.10
CA PHE A 27 -10.61 17.53 25.50
C PHE A 27 -10.88 19.00 25.86
N GLU A 28 -9.98 19.91 25.50
CA GLU A 28 -10.14 21.35 25.77
C GLU A 28 -11.29 21.96 24.95
N LEU A 29 -11.49 21.49 23.71
CA LEU A 29 -12.63 21.90 22.89
C LEU A 29 -13.96 21.46 23.51
N ALA A 30 -14.05 20.23 24.01
CA ALA A 30 -15.23 19.71 24.68
C ALA A 30 -15.50 20.42 26.01
N ARG A 31 -14.44 20.75 26.76
CA ARG A 31 -14.51 21.48 28.03
C ARG A 31 -15.00 22.91 27.88
N SER A 32 -14.62 23.59 26.79
CA SER A 32 -15.00 24.98 26.52
C SER A 32 -16.40 25.11 25.89
N GLU A 33 -17.02 24.02 25.48
CA GLU A 33 -18.36 24.02 24.90
C GLU A 33 -19.46 24.19 25.96
N SER A 34 -20.29 25.21 25.75
CA SER A 34 -21.41 25.59 26.62
C SER A 34 -22.59 24.60 26.57
N ASP A 35 -22.88 24.03 25.40
CA ASP A 35 -23.96 23.08 25.19
C ASP A 35 -23.51 21.67 25.61
N LYS A 36 -24.10 21.16 26.69
CA LYS A 36 -23.78 19.83 27.25
C LYS A 36 -23.92 18.69 26.23
N ASN A 37 -24.88 18.78 25.31
CA ASN A 37 -25.06 17.75 24.28
C ASN A 37 -23.94 17.80 23.25
N LYS A 38 -23.48 18.99 22.87
CA LYS A 38 -22.34 19.15 21.95
C LYS A 38 -21.03 18.76 22.63
N SER A 39 -20.82 19.20 23.88
CA SER A 39 -19.66 18.82 24.70
C SER A 39 -19.53 17.30 24.82
N LYS A 40 -20.63 16.59 25.10
CA LYS A 40 -20.63 15.12 25.13
C LYS A 40 -20.21 14.51 23.79
N LYS A 41 -20.79 14.97 22.67
CA LYS A 41 -20.42 14.49 21.33
C LYS A 41 -18.96 14.73 20.98
N LEU A 42 -18.35 15.80 21.50
CA LEU A 42 -16.93 16.07 21.32
C LEU A 42 -16.06 15.09 22.12
N TYR A 43 -16.44 14.77 23.36
CA TYR A 43 -15.76 13.72 24.12
C TYR A 43 -15.85 12.35 23.43
N ASP A 44 -16.98 12.04 22.80
CA ASP A 44 -17.17 10.81 22.02
C ASP A 44 -16.24 10.72 20.78
N LEU A 45 -15.55 11.80 20.38
CA LEU A 45 -14.53 11.78 19.32
C LEU A 45 -13.14 11.34 19.82
N ILE A 46 -12.93 11.24 21.13
CA ILE A 46 -11.68 10.72 21.71
C ILE A 46 -11.70 9.20 21.55
N LEU A 47 -10.83 8.71 20.68
CA LEU A 47 -10.69 7.28 20.42
C LEU A 47 -10.18 6.55 21.67
N THR A 48 -10.72 5.36 21.91
CA THR A 48 -10.21 4.46 22.97
C THR A 48 -8.87 3.83 22.56
N ASP A 49 -8.17 3.23 23.53
CA ASP A 49 -6.92 2.50 23.23
C ASP A 49 -7.13 1.38 22.20
N ASP A 50 -8.22 0.63 22.32
CA ASP A 50 -8.59 -0.42 21.35
C ASP A 50 -8.86 0.14 19.95
N GLU A 51 -9.42 1.35 19.87
CA GLU A 51 -9.63 2.04 18.58
C GLU A 51 -8.32 2.52 17.98
N TRP A 52 -7.39 3.01 18.80
CA TRP A 52 -6.05 3.36 18.35
C TRP A 52 -5.26 2.14 17.87
N ASP A 53 -5.41 0.99 18.52
CA ASP A 53 -4.84 -0.27 18.06
C ASP A 53 -5.42 -0.68 16.70
N ARG A 54 -6.73 -0.49 16.48
CA ARG A 54 -7.37 -0.67 15.16
C ARG A 54 -6.80 0.31 14.12
N VAL A 55 -6.57 1.58 14.48
CA VAL A 55 -5.94 2.58 13.60
C VAL A 55 -4.53 2.15 13.20
N GLU A 56 -3.73 1.63 14.13
CA GLU A 56 -2.39 1.10 13.88
C GLU A 56 -2.39 -0.06 12.88
N LEU A 57 -3.34 -0.98 13.04
CA LEU A 57 -3.52 -2.11 12.12
C LEU A 57 -3.94 -1.63 10.72
N MET A 58 -4.89 -0.69 10.64
CA MET A 58 -5.32 -0.08 9.37
C MET A 58 -4.16 0.64 8.68
N LYS A 59 -3.37 1.42 9.44
CA LYS A 59 -2.15 2.09 8.93
C LYS A 59 -1.19 1.08 8.31
N LYS A 60 -0.97 -0.07 8.94
CA LYS A 60 -0.10 -1.13 8.41
C LYS A 60 -0.63 -1.72 7.09
N ILE A 61 -1.94 -1.92 6.97
CA ILE A 61 -2.58 -2.40 5.73
C ILE A 61 -2.37 -1.37 4.60
N LEU A 62 -2.71 -0.10 4.85
CA LEU A 62 -2.62 0.97 3.86
C LEU A 62 -1.19 1.29 3.47
N ALA A 63 -0.23 1.15 4.39
CA ALA A 63 1.17 1.32 4.09
C ALA A 63 1.70 0.29 3.07
N CYS A 64 1.13 -0.94 3.03
CA CYS A 64 1.46 -1.90 1.98
C CYS A 64 1.03 -1.36 0.60
N ALA A 65 -0.21 -0.87 0.47
CA ALA A 65 -0.69 -0.31 -0.79
C ALA A 65 0.09 0.94 -1.20
N SER A 66 0.40 1.84 -0.26
CA SER A 66 1.19 3.04 -0.55
C SER A 66 2.60 2.70 -1.04
N ARG A 67 3.27 1.68 -0.45
CA ARG A 67 4.60 1.25 -0.91
C ARG A 67 4.53 0.60 -2.28
N SER A 68 3.55 -0.26 -2.52
CA SER A 68 3.34 -0.90 -3.82
C SER A 68 3.13 0.15 -4.90
N GLN A 69 2.21 1.09 -4.71
CA GLN A 69 1.99 2.20 -5.63
C GLN A 69 3.26 3.01 -5.88
N GLN A 70 3.99 3.39 -4.82
CA GLN A 70 5.21 4.19 -4.96
C GLN A 70 6.31 3.45 -5.77
N ALA A 71 6.37 2.12 -5.69
CA ALA A 71 7.38 1.31 -6.37
C ALA A 71 7.37 1.48 -7.89
N PHE A 72 6.22 1.81 -8.47
CA PHE A 72 6.06 2.04 -9.92
C PHE A 72 5.57 3.45 -10.28
N SER A 73 5.71 4.43 -9.38
CA SER A 73 5.25 5.81 -9.60
C SER A 73 6.36 6.82 -9.93
N SER A 74 7.56 6.36 -10.29
CA SER A 74 8.63 7.25 -10.75
C SER A 74 8.36 7.72 -12.18
N ASP A 75 8.48 9.02 -12.39
CA ASP A 75 8.42 9.72 -13.68
C ASP A 75 9.81 9.95 -14.29
N THR A 76 10.87 9.73 -13.51
CA THR A 76 12.26 9.95 -13.90
C THR A 76 12.94 8.70 -14.45
N HIS A 77 12.40 7.50 -14.19
CA HIS A 77 12.99 6.23 -14.60
C HIS A 77 11.91 5.22 -15.01
N PRO A 78 12.23 4.26 -15.90
CA PRO A 78 11.31 3.19 -16.26
C PRO A 78 10.87 2.39 -15.04
N THR A 79 9.55 2.25 -14.87
CA THR A 79 8.94 1.58 -13.71
C THR A 79 7.99 0.45 -14.08
N LEU A 80 7.73 0.24 -15.38
CA LEU A 80 6.79 -0.77 -15.86
C LEU A 80 7.19 -2.18 -15.40
N ALA A 81 8.50 -2.49 -15.41
CA ALA A 81 9.06 -3.75 -14.93
C ALA A 81 8.75 -4.04 -13.45
N LYS A 82 8.48 -2.99 -12.66
CA LYS A 82 8.21 -3.09 -11.22
C LYS A 82 6.71 -3.27 -10.92
N ALA A 83 5.83 -3.05 -11.90
CA ALA A 83 4.39 -3.05 -11.68
C ALA A 83 3.86 -4.42 -11.24
N ILE A 84 4.14 -5.48 -12.01
CA ILE A 84 3.71 -6.86 -11.66
C ILE A 84 4.30 -7.30 -10.31
N PRO A 85 5.62 -7.20 -10.05
CA PRO A 85 6.19 -7.54 -8.74
C PRO A 85 5.55 -6.76 -7.57
N ALA A 86 5.24 -5.47 -7.77
CA ALA A 86 4.61 -4.64 -6.74
C ALA A 86 3.15 -5.05 -6.46
N ILE A 87 2.39 -5.41 -7.49
CA ILE A 87 1.01 -5.90 -7.39
C ILE A 87 0.99 -7.25 -6.65
N GLU A 88 1.83 -8.20 -7.04
CA GLU A 88 1.92 -9.49 -6.37
C GLU A 88 2.41 -9.37 -4.92
N GLY A 89 3.42 -8.53 -4.67
CA GLY A 89 3.93 -8.25 -3.33
C GLY A 89 2.86 -7.65 -2.42
N LEU A 90 1.97 -6.82 -2.96
CA LEU A 90 0.81 -6.30 -2.25
C LEU A 90 -0.20 -7.41 -1.96
N HIS A 91 -0.55 -8.22 -2.95
CA HIS A 91 -1.47 -9.35 -2.78
C HIS A 91 -1.00 -10.30 -1.68
N ARG A 92 0.25 -10.78 -1.75
CA ARG A 92 0.86 -11.63 -0.71
C ARG A 92 0.87 -10.98 0.67
N SER A 93 1.13 -9.67 0.73
CA SER A 93 1.13 -8.93 1.99
C SER A 93 -0.27 -8.85 2.63
N TRP A 94 -1.33 -8.77 1.82
CA TRP A 94 -2.70 -8.72 2.29
C TRP A 94 -3.25 -10.11 2.60
N GLU A 95 -2.90 -11.12 1.82
CA GLU A 95 -3.23 -12.53 2.08
C GLU A 95 -2.68 -12.99 3.45
N LYS A 96 -1.41 -12.67 3.73
CA LYS A 96 -0.80 -12.93 5.05
C LYS A 96 -1.54 -12.22 6.19
N ARG A 97 -2.15 -11.07 5.94
CA ARG A 97 -2.90 -10.32 6.95
C ARG A 97 -4.32 -10.85 7.10
N SER A 98 -4.94 -11.37 6.04
CA SER A 98 -6.27 -11.98 6.13
C SER A 98 -6.27 -13.28 6.94
N THR A 99 -5.13 -13.95 7.08
CA THR A 99 -4.99 -15.15 7.91
C THR A 99 -4.54 -14.86 9.34
N ASP A 100 -4.27 -13.59 9.68
CA ASP A 100 -3.84 -13.17 11.02
C ASP A 100 -5.03 -12.60 11.80
N ASP A 101 -5.34 -13.23 12.94
CA ASP A 101 -6.50 -12.90 13.79
C ASP A 101 -6.50 -11.44 14.26
N ARG A 102 -5.32 -10.81 14.36
CA ARG A 102 -5.22 -9.39 14.71
C ARG A 102 -5.93 -8.49 13.71
N TYR A 103 -6.06 -8.94 12.45
CA TYR A 103 -6.73 -8.19 11.39
C TYR A 103 -8.16 -8.67 11.15
N ALA A 104 -8.76 -9.47 12.04
CA ALA A 104 -10.15 -9.90 11.94
C ALA A 104 -11.14 -8.76 11.64
N PRO A 105 -11.04 -7.56 12.26
CA PRO A 105 -11.91 -6.42 11.92
C PRO A 105 -11.79 -5.94 10.46
N PHE A 106 -10.70 -6.28 9.78
CA PHE A 106 -10.39 -5.87 8.41
C PHE A 106 -10.46 -7.00 7.39
N HIS A 107 -10.83 -8.23 7.77
CA HIS A 107 -10.85 -9.38 6.86
C HIS A 107 -11.71 -9.11 5.61
N HIS A 108 -12.93 -8.60 5.79
CA HIS A 108 -13.80 -8.25 4.67
C HIS A 108 -13.16 -7.19 3.75
N ALA A 109 -12.51 -6.17 4.34
CA ALA A 109 -11.83 -5.13 3.57
C ALA A 109 -10.59 -5.66 2.83
N LEU A 110 -9.85 -6.58 3.43
CA LEU A 110 -8.70 -7.24 2.82
C LEU A 110 -9.12 -8.12 1.65
N LEU A 111 -10.19 -8.92 1.78
CA LEU A 111 -10.75 -9.72 0.70
C LEU A 111 -11.19 -8.84 -0.47
N ALA A 112 -12.00 -7.81 -0.20
CA ALA A 112 -12.42 -6.86 -1.23
C ALA A 112 -11.23 -6.13 -1.89
N GLY A 113 -10.18 -5.84 -1.11
CA GLY A 113 -8.92 -5.30 -1.60
C GLY A 113 -8.21 -6.26 -2.55
N MET A 114 -8.04 -7.53 -2.15
CA MET A 114 -7.40 -8.56 -2.97
C MET A 114 -8.16 -8.82 -4.27
N ASP A 115 -9.49 -8.89 -4.23
CA ASP A 115 -10.33 -8.98 -5.44
C ASP A 115 -10.09 -7.81 -6.39
N LYS A 116 -9.89 -6.61 -5.84
CA LYS A 116 -9.58 -5.42 -6.65
C LYS A 116 -8.18 -5.49 -7.26
N ILE A 117 -7.21 -6.03 -6.53
CA ILE A 117 -5.84 -6.24 -7.01
C ILE A 117 -5.81 -7.29 -8.12
N ASN A 118 -6.55 -8.38 -7.99
CA ASN A 118 -6.66 -9.41 -9.03
C ASN A 118 -7.20 -8.83 -10.34
N LYS A 119 -8.23 -7.98 -10.28
CA LYS A 119 -8.71 -7.25 -11.48
C LYS A 119 -7.66 -6.37 -12.14
N TYR A 120 -6.71 -5.82 -11.38
CA TYR A 120 -5.61 -5.06 -11.95
C TYR A 120 -4.51 -5.97 -12.51
N TYR A 121 -4.26 -7.11 -11.86
CA TYR A 121 -3.35 -8.13 -12.37
C TYR A 121 -3.83 -8.66 -13.73
N GLU A 122 -5.10 -9.05 -13.85
CA GLU A 122 -5.71 -9.49 -15.12
C GLU A 122 -5.52 -8.46 -16.25
N ARG A 123 -5.64 -7.16 -15.94
CA ARG A 123 -5.40 -6.09 -16.93
C ARG A 123 -3.95 -5.94 -17.36
N THR A 124 -2.99 -6.45 -16.58
CA THR A 124 -1.59 -6.47 -17.01
C THR A 124 -1.34 -7.56 -18.05
N GLU A 125 -2.19 -8.59 -18.11
CA GLU A 125 -2.12 -9.66 -19.12
C GLU A 125 -2.56 -9.19 -20.51
N ASP A 126 -3.36 -8.11 -20.59
CA ASP A 126 -3.79 -7.49 -21.86
C ASP A 126 -2.62 -6.88 -22.66
N SER A 127 -1.41 -6.82 -22.09
CA SER A 127 -0.25 -6.20 -22.72
C SER A 127 1.06 -6.91 -22.38
N ASP A 128 1.72 -7.46 -23.40
CA ASP A 128 3.06 -8.05 -23.27
C ASP A 128 4.13 -7.04 -22.81
N ALA A 129 3.84 -5.73 -22.87
CA ALA A 129 4.78 -4.68 -22.49
C ALA A 129 5.29 -4.83 -21.06
N TYR A 130 4.47 -5.32 -20.13
CA TYR A 130 4.89 -5.59 -18.76
C TYR A 130 5.98 -6.66 -18.71
N ILE A 131 5.76 -7.80 -19.35
CA ILE A 131 6.72 -8.91 -19.41
C ILE A 131 7.99 -8.51 -20.17
N PHE A 132 7.87 -7.86 -21.33
CA PHE A 132 9.03 -7.37 -22.06
C PHE A 132 9.84 -6.38 -21.24
N SER A 133 9.21 -5.46 -20.51
CA SER A 133 9.92 -4.53 -19.65
C SER A 133 10.68 -5.22 -18.52
N MET A 134 10.14 -6.31 -17.97
CA MET A 134 10.81 -7.13 -16.95
C MET A 134 12.02 -7.87 -17.51
N ILE A 135 11.92 -8.42 -18.73
CA ILE A 135 13.04 -9.10 -19.41
C ILE A 135 14.16 -8.11 -19.76
N LEU A 136 13.80 -6.89 -20.15
CA LEU A 136 14.74 -5.86 -20.57
C LEU A 136 15.38 -5.10 -19.40
N ASP A 137 14.83 -5.22 -18.18
CA ASP A 137 15.39 -4.60 -16.98
C ASP A 137 16.60 -5.40 -16.49
N PRO A 138 17.85 -4.91 -16.66
CA PRO A 138 19.06 -5.64 -16.29
C PRO A 138 19.19 -5.89 -14.79
N ALA A 139 18.40 -5.18 -13.97
CA ALA A 139 18.38 -5.36 -12.52
C ALA A 139 17.47 -6.52 -12.06
N GLN A 140 16.72 -7.16 -12.97
CA GLN A 140 15.94 -8.37 -12.67
C GLN A 140 16.76 -9.61 -12.98
N ASP A 141 16.76 -10.59 -12.06
CA ASP A 141 17.50 -11.86 -12.21
C ASP A 141 17.20 -12.59 -13.53
N MET A 142 15.96 -12.47 -14.06
CA MET A 142 15.57 -13.06 -15.34
C MET A 142 16.31 -12.45 -16.54
N ALA A 143 16.64 -11.16 -16.52
CA ALA A 143 17.40 -10.54 -17.58
C ALA A 143 18.82 -11.10 -17.60
N GLU A 144 19.48 -11.20 -16.45
CA GLU A 144 20.83 -11.76 -16.33
C GLU A 144 20.88 -13.22 -16.84
N GLU A 145 19.88 -14.04 -16.54
CA GLU A 145 19.81 -15.41 -17.01
C GLU A 145 19.53 -15.50 -18.53
N ILE A 146 18.61 -14.70 -19.07
CA ILE A 146 18.30 -14.68 -20.51
C ILE A 146 19.47 -14.09 -21.32
N PHE A 147 20.06 -12.99 -20.87
CA PHE A 147 21.21 -12.37 -21.52
C PHE A 147 22.43 -13.30 -21.45
N SER A 148 22.72 -13.92 -20.31
CA SER A 148 23.87 -14.84 -20.20
C SER A 148 23.70 -16.11 -21.04
N ARG A 149 22.47 -16.62 -21.21
CA ARG A 149 22.19 -17.75 -22.11
C ARG A 149 22.28 -17.34 -23.58
N ARG A 150 21.55 -16.32 -24.02
CA ARG A 150 21.53 -15.89 -25.44
C ARG A 150 22.86 -15.31 -25.92
N TRP A 151 23.60 -14.62 -25.05
CA TRP A 151 24.92 -14.10 -25.40
C TRP A 151 25.94 -15.22 -25.63
N LYS A 152 25.86 -16.31 -24.87
CA LYS A 152 26.68 -17.51 -25.11
C LYS A 152 26.37 -18.16 -26.45
N ASP A 153 25.09 -18.27 -26.80
CA ASP A 153 24.67 -18.86 -28.08
C ASP A 153 25.16 -18.03 -29.28
N LEU A 154 24.99 -16.71 -29.23
CA LEU A 154 25.48 -15.79 -30.28
C LEU A 154 27.01 -15.76 -30.40
N SER A 155 27.74 -15.94 -29.29
CA SER A 155 29.20 -16.03 -29.31
C SER A 155 29.71 -17.35 -29.91
N GLY A 156 28.86 -18.38 -29.99
CA GLY A 156 29.13 -19.65 -30.64
C GLY A 156 28.86 -19.66 -32.15
N GLU A 157 27.91 -18.84 -32.62
CA GLU A 157 27.57 -18.71 -34.06
C GLU A 157 28.55 -17.81 -34.84
N LEU A 158 29.38 -17.03 -34.14
CA LEU A 158 30.40 -16.14 -34.73
C LEU A 158 31.81 -16.77 -34.84
N ARG A 159 31.92 -18.10 -34.69
CA ARG A 159 33.17 -18.86 -34.88
C ARG A 159 33.10 -19.81 -36.06
#